data_AF-A0A3B9K7V2-F1
#
_entry.id   AF-A0A3B9K7V2-F1
#
_cell.length_a   1.000
_cell.length_b   1.000
_cell.length_c   1.000
_cell.angle_alpha   90.00
_cell.angle_beta   90.00
_cell.angle_gamma   90.00
#
_symmetry.space_group_name_H-M   'P 1'
#
loop_
_entity.id
_entity.type
_entity.pdbx_description
1 polymer ?
#
loop_
_entity_poly.entity_id
_entity_poly.type
_entity_poly.pdbx_seq_one_letter_code
_entity_poly.pdbx_strand_id
1 'polypeptide(L)'
;MGMIDLASVIGVYPICNTGAVLVHKIDYGEEKVLASINGEGAEWCSLTEEYMETSGELELGFTLGELFIPFAEVMRFFGGTT
;
A
#
# COMPACT_ATOMS: atom_id res chain seq x y z
N MET A 1 -2.58 18.25 11.06
CA MET A 1 -3.09 16.93 10.63
C MET A 1 -4.07 17.19 9.51
N GLY A 2 -3.66 16.93 8.27
CA GLY A 2 -4.54 17.09 7.10
C GLY A 2 -5.66 16.06 7.17
N MET A 3 -6.84 16.37 6.64
CA MET A 3 -7.87 15.34 6.46
C MET A 3 -7.36 14.30 5.46
N ILE A 4 -7.46 13.03 5.82
CA ILE A 4 -7.17 11.92 4.90
C ILE A 4 -8.24 11.97 3.81
N ASP A 5 -7.82 12.10 2.55
CA ASP A 5 -8.72 11.94 1.42
C ASP A 5 -9.03 10.45 1.24
N LEU A 6 -10.01 9.96 1.99
CA LEU A 6 -10.46 8.57 1.89
C LEU A 6 -11.04 8.26 0.50
N ALA A 7 -11.38 9.27 -0.31
CA ALA A 7 -11.88 9.06 -1.65
C ALA A 7 -10.80 8.55 -2.60
N SER A 8 -9.53 8.89 -2.36
CA SER A 8 -8.40 8.46 -3.18
C SER A 8 -7.81 7.11 -2.77
N VAL A 9 -8.25 6.52 -1.66
CA VAL A 9 -7.70 5.26 -1.14
C VAL A 9 -8.37 4.07 -1.82
N ILE A 10 -7.56 3.17 -2.38
CA ILE A 10 -8.01 1.94 -3.06
C ILE A 10 -7.66 0.68 -2.27
N GLY A 11 -6.71 0.76 -1.34
CA GLY A 11 -6.26 -0.36 -0.53
C GLY A 11 -5.70 0.06 0.82
N VAL A 12 -5.77 -0.83 1.79
CA VAL A 12 -5.27 -0.63 3.15
C VAL A 12 -4.48 -1.86 3.59
N TYR A 13 -3.27 -1.63 4.07
CA TYR A 13 -2.46 -2.63 4.76
C TYR A 13 -2.29 -2.23 6.23
N PRO A 14 -2.85 -2.99 7.19
CA PRO A 14 -2.77 -2.64 8.60
C PRO A 14 -1.36 -2.93 9.16
N ILE A 15 -0.73 -1.93 9.78
CA ILE A 15 0.54 -2.11 10.49
C ILE A 15 0.25 -2.41 11.98
N CYS A 16 -0.66 -1.63 12.58
CA CYS A 16 -1.11 -1.78 13.96
C CYS A 16 -2.48 -1.11 14.16
N ASN A 17 -3.00 -1.11 15.40
CA ASN A 17 -4.33 -0.55 15.72
C ASN A 17 -4.51 0.92 15.32
N THR A 18 -3.43 1.71 15.26
CA THR A 18 -3.45 3.15 14.95
C THR A 18 -2.65 3.50 13.69
N GLY A 19 -2.15 2.51 12.96
CA GLY A 19 -1.21 2.69 11.86
C GLY A 19 -1.54 1.80 10.68
N ALA A 20 -1.64 2.39 9.50
CA ALA A 20 -1.84 1.65 8.25
C ALA A 20 -1.08 2.30 7.09
N VAL A 21 -0.67 1.46 6.14
CA VAL A 21 -0.32 1.93 4.80
C VAL A 21 -1.61 2.07 3.99
N LEU A 22 -1.82 3.26 3.44
CA LEU A 22 -2.91 3.53 2.50
C LEU A 22 -2.34 3.50 1.09
N VAL A 23 -2.94 2.68 0.22
CA VAL A 23 -2.63 2.62 -1.20
C VAL A 23 -3.62 3.53 -1.92
N HIS A 24 -3.10 4.49 -2.68
CA HIS A 24 -3.90 5.50 -3.40
C HIS A 24 -4.04 5.20 -4.88
N LYS A 25 -2.98 4.68 -5.50
CA LYS A 25 -2.96 4.38 -6.93
C LYS A 25 -1.93 3.29 -7.22
N ILE A 26 -2.25 2.43 -8.18
CA ILE A 26 -1.28 1.53 -8.82
C ILE A 26 -1.12 2.00 -10.26
N ASP A 27 0.10 2.25 -10.68
CA ASP A 27 0.44 2.59 -12.06
C ASP A 27 1.16 1.40 -12.70
N TYR A 28 0.41 0.60 -13.45
CA TYR A 28 0.93 -0.59 -14.13
C TYR A 28 1.86 -0.26 -15.30
N GLY A 29 1.82 0.96 -15.84
CA GLY A 29 2.69 1.37 -16.94
C GLY A 29 4.10 1.74 -16.47
N GLU A 30 4.21 2.29 -15.27
CA GLU A 30 5.48 2.68 -14.64
C GLU A 30 5.89 1.76 -13.48
N GLU A 31 5.19 0.63 -13.30
CA GLU A 31 5.46 -0.38 -12.27
C GLU A 31 5.66 0.22 -10.87
N LYS A 32 4.71 1.07 -10.45
CA LYS A 32 4.80 1.80 -9.18
C LYS A 32 3.46 1.95 -8.46
N VAL A 33 3.53 2.17 -7.16
CA VAL A 33 2.39 2.34 -6.26
C VAL A 33 2.52 3.67 -5.53
N LEU A 34 1.46 4.46 -5.49
CA LEU A 34 1.40 5.64 -4.63
C LEU A 34 0.83 5.21 -3.27
N ALA A 35 1.65 5.30 -2.23
CA ALA A 35 1.29 4.85 -0.89
C ALA A 35 1.69 5.86 0.19
N SER A 36 1.07 5.79 1.37
CA SER A 36 1.36 6.67 2.50
C SER A 36 1.12 5.97 3.83
N ILE A 37 1.82 6.38 4.89
CA ILE A 37 1.48 5.99 6.26
C ILE A 37 0.40 6.93 6.78
N ASN A 38 -0.75 6.39 7.20
CA ASN A 38 -1.87 7.15 7.77
C ASN A 38 -2.37 8.33 6.89
N GLY A 39 -2.18 8.25 5.57
CA GLY A 39 -2.58 9.31 4.64
C GLY A 39 -1.62 10.49 4.55
N GLU A 40 -0.48 10.45 5.24
CA GLU A 40 0.48 11.56 5.26
C GLU A 40 1.65 11.28 4.30
N GLY A 41 2.01 12.30 3.50
CA GLY A 41 3.24 12.28 2.69
C GLY A 41 3.29 11.15 1.66
N ALA A 42 2.24 10.98 0.84
CA ALA A 42 2.21 9.91 -0.15
C ALA A 42 3.41 9.96 -1.10
N GLU A 43 4.03 8.81 -1.33
CA GLU A 43 5.22 8.65 -2.16
C GLU A 43 5.04 7.51 -3.17
N TRP A 44 5.77 7.61 -4.27
CA TRP A 44 5.80 6.58 -5.31
C TRP A 44 6.83 5.52 -4.96
N CYS A 45 6.35 4.31 -4.69
CA CYS A 45 7.13 3.12 -4.41
C CYS A 45 7.20 2.24 -5.66
N SER A 46 8.39 1.76 -6.03
CA SER A 46 8.53 0.77 -7.11
C SER A 46 7.92 -0.56 -6.69
N LEU A 47 7.35 -1.28 -7.66
CA LEU A 47 7.00 -2.68 -7.49
C LEU A 47 8.25 -3.53 -7.31
N THR A 48 8.16 -4.54 -6.46
CA THR A 48 9.22 -5.52 -6.24
C THR A 48 8.61 -6.87 -5.87
N GLU A 49 9.43 -7.90 -5.94
CA GLU A 49 9.11 -9.23 -5.44
C GLU A 49 10.06 -9.56 -4.28
N GLU A 50 9.52 -10.06 -3.17
CA GLU A 50 10.31 -10.53 -2.04
C GLU A 50 9.89 -11.94 -1.63
N TYR A 51 10.85 -12.73 -1.18
CA TYR A 51 10.58 -14.07 -0.67
C TYR A 51 10.01 -13.96 0.74
N MET A 52 8.78 -14.43 0.90
CA MET A 52 8.08 -14.41 2.19
C MET A 52 8.28 -15.72 2.91
N GLU A 53 8.94 -15.69 4.08
CA GLU A 53 9.15 -16.91 4.89
C GLU A 53 7.83 -17.55 5.34
N THR A 54 6.79 -16.73 5.56
CA THR A 54 5.47 -17.17 6.04
C THR A 54 4.74 -18.03 5.01
N SER A 55 4.79 -17.66 3.74
CA SER A 55 4.15 -18.41 2.64
C SER A 55 5.10 -19.39 1.97
N GLY A 56 6.41 -19.15 2.05
CA GLY A 56 7.43 -19.91 1.32
C GLY A 56 7.47 -19.58 -0.17
N GLU A 57 6.90 -18.43 -0.59
CA GLU A 57 6.74 -18.03 -1.99
C GLU A 57 7.36 -16.65 -2.25
N LEU A 58 7.66 -16.36 -3.51
CA LEU A 58 7.94 -15.00 -3.96
C LEU A 58 6.62 -14.25 -4.10
N GLU A 59 6.46 -13.16 -3.36
CA GLU A 59 5.25 -12.36 -3.39
C GLU A 59 5.51 -11.00 -4.04
N LEU A 60 4.59 -10.57 -4.90
CA LEU A 60 4.60 -9.25 -5.50
C LEU A 60 4.06 -8.22 -4.51
N GLY A 61 4.77 -7.10 -4.40
CA GLY A 61 4.41 -6.00 -3.51
C GLY A 61 5.18 -4.73 -3.82
N PHE A 62 5.36 -3.90 -2.80
CA PHE A 62 6.17 -2.69 -2.86
C PHE A 62 6.78 -2.40 -1.49
N THR A 63 7.88 -1.65 -1.46
CA THR A 63 8.53 -1.24 -0.21
C THR A 63 8.22 0.22 0.08
N LEU A 64 7.72 0.51 1.29
CA LEU A 64 7.52 1.87 1.79
C LEU A 64 8.50 2.09 2.96
N GLY A 65 9.55 2.90 2.73
CA GLY A 65 10.70 2.96 3.63
C GLY A 65 11.44 1.63 3.65
N GLU A 66 11.45 0.95 4.80
CA GLU A 66 12.07 -0.37 5.00
C GLU A 66 11.03 -1.50 5.12
N LEU A 67 9.73 -1.18 5.04
CA LEU A 67 8.65 -2.16 5.16
C LEU A 67 8.25 -2.67 3.79
N PHE A 68 8.31 -3.98 3.58
CA PHE A 68 7.71 -4.65 2.43
C PHE A 68 6.21 -4.88 2.66
N ILE A 69 5.38 -4.49 1.69
CA ILE A 69 3.93 -4.66 1.70
C ILE A 69 3.54 -5.61 0.57
N PRO A 70 3.20 -6.87 0.87
CA PRO A 70 2.70 -7.79 -0.14
C PRO A 70 1.30 -7.41 -0.59
N PHE A 71 1.03 -7.45 -1.90
CA PHE A 71 -0.31 -7.15 -2.40
C PHE A 71 -1.38 -8.12 -1.87
N ALA A 72 -1.00 -9.36 -1.56
CA ALA A 72 -1.91 -10.36 -1.01
C ALA A 72 -2.54 -9.93 0.33
N GLU A 73 -1.85 -9.09 1.11
CA GLU A 73 -2.33 -8.59 2.40
C GLU A 73 -2.98 -7.20 2.30
N VAL A 74 -2.92 -6.54 1.13
CA VAL A 74 -3.59 -5.25 0.93
C VAL A 74 -5.09 -5.49 0.78
N MET A 75 -5.86 -5.06 1.78
CA MET A 75 -7.31 -5.14 1.75
C MET A 75 -7.86 -4.03 0.86
N ARG A 76 -8.69 -4.40 -0.11
CA ARG A 76 -9.37 -3.42 -0.97
C ARG A 76 -10.25 -2.48 -0.14
N PHE A 77 -10.08 -1.19 -0.34
CA PHE A 77 -10.92 -0.17 0.28
C PHE A 77 -12.05 0.22 -0.67
N PHE A 78 -13.29 0.13 -0.19
CA PHE A 78 -14.49 0.45 -0.97
C PHE A 78 -15.12 1.80 -0.57
N GLY A 79 -14.42 2.60 0.24
CA GLY A 79 -14.91 3.90 0.70
C GLY A 79 -14.70 5.06 -0.28
N GLY A 80 -14.04 4.82 -1.41
CA GLY A 80 -13.87 5.81 -2.49
C GLY A 80 -15.16 6.00 -3.29
N THR A 81 -15.50 7.25 -3.64
CA THR A 81 -16.64 7.55 -4.52
C THR A 81 -16.47 6.84 -5.85
N THR A 82 -17.52 6.13 -6.27
CA THR A 82 -17.63 5.49 -7.59
C THR A 82 -17.68 6.50 -8.72
#